data_AF-A0A5J5V702-F1
#
_entry.id   AF-A0A5J5V702-F1
#
_cell.length_a   1.000
_cell.length_b   1.000
_cell.length_c   1.000
_cell.angle_alpha   90.00
_cell.angle_beta   90.00
_cell.angle_gamma   90.00
#
_symmetry.space_group_name_H-M   'P 1'
#
loop_
_entity.id
_entity.type
_entity.pdbx_description
1 polymer ?
#
loop_
_entity_poly.entity_id
_entity_poly.type
_entity_poly.pdbx_seq_one_letter_code
_entity_poly.pdbx_strand_id
1 'polypeptide(L)'
;MHNDGTEVNLLRATGCVHVANSTTPTIPLVICLHENYPQKAPLVFVSLHPMTPIHRHHPFVDNTTGATSPPYILTWKYPPCNLSELLRNLVQLFTIDNPFSYTPTTPACLTHPWLVSTKEALDRLVGMLHYDMVALRASTSDEIEKLSLLQEELKRRDRFITSMVAELGEERMRLEERVKNWAEETDRVENWLRVNDGRSLNARDVEIEDAFEMDETTRARLESSAADLAIEEVMYKLDKALEHEVVSFDSYIKQVRSLARQQFFHRCNEMASTSSPTSV
;
A
#
# COMPACT_ATOMS: atom_id res chain seq x y z
N MET A 1 -5.67 -35.92 -50.44
CA MET A 1 -4.22 -36.07 -50.28
C MET A 1 -3.96 -36.77 -48.97
N HIS A 2 -3.09 -37.78 -48.95
CA HIS A 2 -2.56 -38.25 -47.65
C HIS A 2 -1.73 -37.13 -47.04
N ASN A 3 -1.50 -37.19 -45.72
CA ASN A 3 -0.52 -36.34 -45.03
C ASN A 3 0.94 -36.53 -45.52
N ASP A 4 1.16 -37.33 -46.57
CA ASP A 4 2.45 -37.73 -47.14
C ASP A 4 2.64 -37.25 -48.59
N GLY A 5 1.81 -36.31 -49.06
CA GLY A 5 1.96 -35.68 -50.38
C GLY A 5 1.52 -36.51 -51.60
N THR A 6 0.98 -37.71 -51.38
CA THR A 6 0.44 -38.58 -52.44
C THR A 6 -1.01 -38.22 -52.80
N GLU A 7 -1.26 -38.11 -54.11
CA GLU A 7 -2.60 -37.98 -54.68
C GLU A 7 -3.30 -39.34 -54.65
N VAL A 8 -4.51 -39.38 -54.09
CA VAL A 8 -5.31 -40.60 -53.95
C VAL A 8 -6.74 -40.26 -54.30
N ASN A 9 -7.41 -41.13 -55.06
CA ASN A 9 -8.80 -40.91 -55.41
C ASN A 9 -9.68 -41.19 -54.19
N LEU A 10 -10.44 -40.17 -53.79
CA LEU A 10 -11.42 -40.31 -52.72
C LEU A 10 -12.81 -40.31 -53.33
N LEU A 11 -13.62 -41.30 -52.97
CA LEU A 11 -15.04 -41.25 -53.28
C LEU A 11 -15.71 -40.29 -52.30
N ARG A 12 -16.17 -39.15 -52.80
CA ARG A 12 -16.86 -38.13 -52.01
C ARG A 12 -18.37 -38.34 -52.10
N ALA A 13 -18.98 -38.68 -50.97
CA ALA A 13 -20.42 -38.71 -50.78
C ALA A 13 -20.85 -37.49 -49.95
N THR A 14 -21.87 -36.77 -50.39
CA THR A 14 -22.45 -35.65 -49.66
C THR A 14 -23.88 -35.98 -49.29
N GLY A 15 -24.26 -35.71 -48.06
CA GLY A 15 -25.60 -35.98 -47.56
C GLY A 15 -25.93 -35.14 -46.35
N CYS A 16 -27.08 -35.43 -45.75
CA CYS A 16 -27.61 -34.70 -44.61
C CYS A 16 -28.11 -35.69 -43.57
N VAL A 17 -27.75 -35.47 -42.30
CA VAL A 17 -28.24 -36.24 -41.16
C VAL A 17 -29.29 -35.44 -40.41
N HIS A 18 -30.40 -36.10 -40.11
CA HIS A 18 -31.49 -35.55 -39.32
C HIS A 18 -31.44 -36.16 -37.92
N VAL A 19 -31.49 -35.29 -36.92
CA VAL A 19 -31.59 -35.66 -35.51
C VAL A 19 -33.06 -35.57 -35.09
N ALA A 20 -33.50 -36.42 -34.17
CA ALA A 20 -34.92 -36.67 -33.86
C ALA A 20 -35.68 -35.50 -33.19
N ASN A 21 -35.14 -34.28 -33.19
CA ASN A 21 -35.78 -33.10 -32.60
C ASN A 21 -36.19 -32.13 -33.72
N SER A 22 -37.48 -31.82 -33.83
CA SER A 22 -38.09 -31.04 -34.93
C SER A 22 -37.58 -29.59 -35.06
N THR A 23 -36.80 -29.11 -34.10
CA THR A 23 -36.33 -27.72 -34.01
C THR A 23 -34.83 -27.57 -34.33
N THR A 24 -34.07 -28.67 -34.45
CA THR A 24 -32.63 -28.60 -34.75
C THR A 24 -32.37 -28.56 -36.26
N PRO A 25 -31.42 -27.74 -36.73
CA PRO A 25 -31.06 -27.71 -38.15
C PRO A 25 -30.49 -29.06 -38.60
N THR A 26 -30.81 -29.43 -39.84
CA THR A 26 -30.23 -30.61 -40.50
C THR A 26 -28.71 -30.47 -40.59
N ILE A 27 -27.97 -31.56 -40.34
CA ILE A 27 -26.52 -31.55 -40.29
C ILE A 27 -25.95 -32.02 -41.65
N PRO A 28 -25.37 -31.13 -42.47
CA PRO A 28 -24.76 -31.51 -43.74
C PRO A 28 -23.43 -32.24 -43.51
N LEU A 29 -23.33 -33.47 -44.02
CA LEU A 29 -22.14 -34.30 -43.92
C LEU A 29 -21.50 -34.55 -45.28
N VAL A 30 -20.17 -34.52 -45.29
CA VAL A 30 -19.33 -34.95 -46.40
C VAL A 30 -18.52 -36.15 -45.93
N ILE A 31 -18.69 -37.29 -46.59
CA ILE A 31 -17.96 -38.51 -46.31
C ILE A 31 -17.02 -38.78 -47.49
N CYS A 32 -15.74 -38.93 -47.20
CA CYS A 32 -14.72 -39.26 -48.19
C CYS A 32 -14.19 -40.67 -47.89
N LEU A 33 -14.37 -41.59 -48.84
CA LEU A 33 -13.87 -42.96 -48.75
C LEU A 33 -12.53 -43.08 -49.48
N HIS A 34 -11.56 -43.71 -48.83
CA HIS A 34 -10.28 -44.06 -49.44
C HIS A 34 -10.42 -45.30 -50.34
N GLU A 35 -9.59 -45.42 -51.37
CA GLU A 35 -9.43 -46.63 -52.21
C GLU A 35 -9.25 -47.94 -51.41
N ASN A 36 -8.71 -47.89 -50.19
CA ASN A 36 -8.49 -49.06 -49.32
C ASN A 36 -9.64 -49.21 -48.30
N TYR A 37 -10.80 -48.63 -48.57
CA TYR A 37 -12.00 -48.90 -47.80
C TYR A 37 -12.47 -50.34 -48.13
N PRO A 38 -12.82 -51.17 -47.13
CA PRO A 38 -13.10 -50.83 -45.74
C PRO A 38 -11.94 -50.99 -44.75
N GLN A 39 -10.72 -51.32 -45.20
CA GLN A 39 -9.56 -51.48 -44.31
C GLN A 39 -9.10 -50.15 -43.69
N LYS A 40 -9.29 -49.03 -44.39
CA LYS A 40 -9.10 -47.67 -43.85
C LYS A 40 -10.43 -47.01 -43.49
N ALA A 41 -10.42 -46.24 -42.40
CA ALA A 41 -11.57 -45.48 -41.95
C ALA A 41 -11.99 -44.42 -42.99
N PRO A 42 -13.29 -44.14 -43.13
CA PRO A 42 -13.75 -42.98 -43.88
C PRO A 42 -13.38 -41.68 -43.18
N LEU A 43 -13.17 -40.62 -43.96
CA LEU A 43 -13.07 -39.26 -43.42
C LEU A 43 -14.46 -38.64 -43.45
N VAL A 44 -14.88 -38.02 -42.35
CA VAL A 44 -16.20 -37.39 -42.24
C VAL A 44 -16.05 -35.95 -41.80
N PHE A 45 -16.73 -35.06 -42.52
CA PHE A 45 -16.72 -33.62 -42.27
C PHE A 45 -18.15 -33.09 -42.17
N VAL A 46 -18.42 -32.22 -41.19
CA VAL A 46 -19.60 -31.38 -41.13
C VAL A 46 -19.35 -30.17 -42.02
N SER A 47 -20.26 -29.90 -42.96
CA SER A 47 -20.09 -28.74 -43.85
C SER A 47 -20.26 -27.45 -43.05
N LEU A 48 -19.23 -26.60 -43.10
CA LEU A 48 -19.25 -25.31 -42.45
C LEU A 48 -20.11 -24.33 -43.25
N HIS A 49 -20.99 -23.60 -42.55
CA HIS A 49 -21.76 -22.52 -43.14
C HIS A 49 -21.54 -21.22 -42.35
N PRO A 50 -21.28 -20.08 -43.00
CA PRO A 50 -20.95 -18.82 -42.29
C PRO A 50 -22.02 -18.35 -41.31
N MET A 51 -23.29 -18.68 -41.56
CA MET A 51 -24.42 -18.29 -40.71
C MET A 51 -24.68 -19.26 -39.55
N THR A 52 -24.11 -20.47 -39.58
CA THR A 52 -24.27 -21.48 -38.53
C THR A 52 -22.89 -22.09 -38.21
N PRO A 53 -22.05 -21.36 -37.46
CA PRO A 53 -20.75 -21.86 -37.07
C PRO A 53 -20.90 -23.03 -36.08
N ILE A 54 -19.95 -23.95 -36.14
CA ILE A 54 -19.85 -25.04 -35.15
C ILE A 54 -19.40 -24.42 -33.82
N HIS A 55 -19.99 -24.85 -32.70
CA HIS A 55 -19.63 -24.30 -31.40
C HIS A 55 -18.19 -24.66 -31.00
N ARG A 56 -17.53 -23.79 -30.22
CA ARG A 56 -16.05 -23.78 -30.06
C ARG A 56 -15.48 -24.95 -29.27
N HIS A 57 -16.29 -25.64 -28.47
CA HIS A 57 -15.83 -26.70 -27.56
C HIS A 57 -16.54 -28.03 -27.87
N HIS A 58 -16.85 -28.28 -29.14
CA HIS A 58 -17.45 -29.55 -29.54
C HIS A 58 -16.41 -30.68 -29.38
N PRO A 59 -16.73 -31.77 -28.64
CA PRO A 59 -15.77 -32.81 -28.29
C PRO A 59 -15.23 -33.58 -29.49
N PHE A 60 -16.03 -33.70 -30.56
CA PHE A 60 -15.73 -34.55 -31.71
C PHE A 60 -15.66 -33.84 -33.06
N VAL A 61 -15.86 -32.52 -33.11
CA VAL A 61 -15.94 -31.81 -34.39
C VAL A 61 -15.11 -30.54 -34.30
N ASP A 62 -14.12 -30.44 -35.17
CA ASP A 62 -13.28 -29.26 -35.26
C ASP A 62 -14.07 -28.08 -35.85
N ASN A 63 -14.03 -26.94 -35.18
CA ASN A 63 -14.75 -25.74 -35.59
C ASN A 63 -14.14 -25.04 -36.82
N THR A 64 -12.86 -25.31 -37.13
CA THR A 64 -12.16 -24.66 -38.25
C THR A 64 -12.28 -25.43 -39.56
N THR A 65 -12.19 -26.76 -39.49
CA THR A 65 -12.23 -27.63 -40.67
C THR A 65 -13.56 -28.36 -40.84
N GLY A 66 -14.37 -28.45 -39.78
CA GLY A 66 -15.56 -29.30 -39.75
C GLY A 66 -15.23 -30.80 -39.66
N ALA A 67 -13.96 -31.18 -39.51
CA ALA A 67 -13.57 -32.58 -39.43
C ALA A 67 -14.13 -33.25 -38.17
N THR A 68 -14.75 -34.41 -38.35
CA THR A 68 -15.30 -35.19 -37.25
C THR A 68 -14.33 -36.29 -36.84
N SER A 69 -14.08 -36.44 -35.55
CA SER A 69 -13.17 -37.41 -34.96
C SER A 69 -13.81 -38.17 -33.79
N PRO A 70 -14.98 -38.82 -33.97
CA PRO A 70 -15.54 -39.67 -32.94
C PRO A 70 -14.62 -40.89 -32.69
N PRO A 71 -14.54 -41.40 -31.45
CA PRO A 71 -13.77 -42.61 -31.15
C PRO A 71 -14.11 -43.81 -32.04
N TYR A 72 -15.34 -43.90 -32.55
CA TYR A 72 -15.70 -44.88 -33.59
C TYR A 72 -14.77 -44.84 -34.83
N ILE A 73 -14.48 -43.64 -35.37
CA ILE A 73 -13.54 -43.46 -36.51
C ILE A 73 -12.10 -43.71 -36.06
N LEU A 74 -11.71 -43.20 -34.89
CA LEU A 74 -10.33 -43.34 -34.37
C LEU A 74 -9.95 -44.79 -34.09
N THR A 75 -10.93 -45.63 -33.75
CA THR A 75 -10.73 -47.05 -33.43
C THR A 75 -11.31 -47.98 -34.51
N TRP A 76 -11.38 -47.50 -35.75
CA TRP A 76 -11.90 -48.23 -36.90
C TRP A 76 -11.15 -49.54 -37.13
N LYS A 77 -11.89 -50.65 -37.19
CA LYS A 77 -11.36 -51.98 -37.53
C LYS A 77 -12.38 -52.72 -38.39
N TYR A 78 -11.98 -53.18 -39.56
CA TYR A 78 -12.78 -54.07 -40.40
C TYR A 78 -12.55 -55.54 -39.98
N PRO A 79 -13.58 -56.41 -39.95
CA PRO A 79 -14.98 -56.22 -40.34
C PRO A 79 -15.98 -55.60 -39.35
N PRO A 80 -15.72 -55.41 -38.03
CA PRO A 80 -16.76 -54.95 -37.12
C PRO A 80 -17.21 -53.50 -37.37
N CYS A 81 -16.36 -52.65 -37.96
CA CYS A 81 -16.72 -51.30 -38.35
C CYS A 81 -17.17 -51.23 -39.82
N ASN A 82 -18.32 -50.60 -40.04
CA ASN A 82 -18.86 -50.33 -41.38
C ASN A 82 -19.50 -48.92 -41.44
N LEU A 83 -19.83 -48.47 -42.66
CA LEU A 83 -20.37 -47.12 -42.89
C LEU A 83 -21.78 -46.92 -42.31
N SER A 84 -22.63 -47.96 -42.33
CA SER A 84 -23.97 -47.86 -41.76
C SER A 84 -23.96 -47.67 -40.25
N GLU A 85 -23.09 -48.40 -39.54
CA GLU A 85 -22.92 -48.28 -38.09
C GLU A 85 -22.23 -46.95 -37.72
N LEU A 86 -21.30 -46.47 -38.56
CA LEU A 86 -20.75 -45.12 -38.40
C LEU A 86 -21.84 -44.05 -38.49
N LEU A 87 -22.71 -44.12 -39.48
CA LEU A 87 -23.80 -43.14 -39.64
C LEU A 87 -24.78 -43.20 -38.46
N ARG A 88 -25.13 -44.40 -37.97
CA ARG A 88 -25.97 -44.56 -36.78
C ARG A 88 -25.33 -43.93 -35.55
N ASN A 89 -24.03 -44.17 -35.35
CA ASN A 89 -23.27 -43.60 -34.25
C ASN A 89 -23.17 -42.06 -34.36
N LEU A 90 -22.92 -41.52 -35.55
CA LEU A 90 -22.93 -40.06 -35.77
C LEU A 90 -24.31 -39.44 -35.50
N VAL A 91 -25.40 -40.08 -35.89
CA VAL A 91 -26.76 -39.63 -35.57
C VAL A 91 -26.97 -39.60 -34.06
N GLN A 92 -26.55 -40.64 -33.35
CA GLN A 92 -26.67 -40.72 -31.88
C GLN A 92 -25.83 -39.64 -31.20
N LEU A 93 -24.58 -39.46 -31.63
CA LEU A 93 -23.69 -38.40 -31.14
C LEU A 93 -24.31 -37.02 -31.32
N PHE A 94 -24.79 -36.71 -32.52
CA PHE A 94 -25.41 -35.41 -32.80
C PHE A 94 -26.81 -35.22 -32.19
N THR A 95 -27.41 -36.31 -31.70
CA THR A 95 -28.63 -36.23 -30.87
C THR A 95 -28.31 -35.74 -29.46
N ILE A 96 -27.11 -36.09 -28.96
CA ILE A 96 -26.64 -35.70 -27.63
C ILE A 96 -26.04 -34.29 -27.68
N ASP A 97 -25.17 -34.03 -28.64
CA ASP A 97 -24.51 -32.75 -28.84
C ASP A 97 -24.54 -32.36 -30.31
N ASN A 98 -25.43 -31.42 -30.65
CA ASN A 98 -25.59 -30.94 -32.02
C ASN A 98 -24.54 -29.85 -32.31
N PRO A 99 -23.73 -29.98 -33.38
CA PRO A 99 -22.63 -29.06 -33.67
C PRO A 99 -23.05 -27.59 -33.84
N PHE A 100 -24.32 -27.34 -34.21
CA PHE A 100 -24.87 -26.01 -34.44
C PHE A 100 -25.74 -25.49 -33.29
N SER A 101 -25.93 -26.28 -32.23
CA SER A 101 -26.73 -25.88 -31.07
C SER A 101 -25.83 -25.48 -29.91
N TYR A 102 -26.05 -24.28 -29.37
CA TYR A 102 -25.26 -23.74 -28.25
C TYR A 102 -25.84 -24.10 -26.87
N THR A 103 -26.98 -24.78 -26.83
CA THR A 103 -27.59 -25.25 -25.59
C THR A 103 -27.00 -26.61 -25.23
N PRO A 104 -26.37 -26.78 -24.05
CA PRO A 104 -26.04 -28.11 -23.55
C PRO A 104 -27.37 -28.84 -23.38
N THR A 105 -27.70 -29.70 -24.32
CA THR A 105 -28.82 -30.63 -24.13
C THR A 105 -28.34 -31.55 -23.02
N THR A 106 -28.87 -31.36 -21.82
CA THR A 106 -28.72 -32.34 -20.75
C THR A 106 -29.14 -33.67 -21.38
N PRO A 107 -28.24 -34.66 -21.50
CA PRO A 107 -28.59 -35.88 -22.19
C PRO A 107 -29.80 -36.45 -21.47
N ALA A 108 -30.94 -36.52 -22.16
CA ALA A 108 -32.09 -37.26 -21.68
C ALA A 108 -31.59 -38.68 -21.43
N CYS A 109 -31.35 -38.99 -20.17
CA CYS A 109 -30.97 -40.29 -19.68
C CYS A 109 -32.14 -41.23 -19.91
N LEU A 110 -32.22 -41.90 -21.05
CA LEU A 110 -33.14 -43.03 -21.26
C LEU A 110 -32.59 -44.02 -22.30
N THR A 111 -31.41 -44.60 -22.04
CA THR A 111 -31.15 -46.01 -22.41
C THR A 111 -30.23 -46.61 -21.36
N HIS A 112 -30.61 -47.75 -20.78
CA HIS A 112 -29.72 -48.52 -19.89
C HIS A 112 -28.36 -48.75 -20.59
N PRO A 113 -27.22 -48.62 -19.89
CA PRO A 113 -25.88 -48.79 -20.47
C PRO A 113 -25.67 -50.06 -21.30
N TRP A 114 -26.46 -51.10 -21.04
CA TRP A 114 -26.43 -52.41 -21.70
C TRP A 114 -27.11 -52.45 -23.08
N LEU A 115 -27.89 -51.42 -23.46
CA LEU A 115 -28.59 -51.35 -24.77
C LEU A 115 -27.78 -50.59 -25.83
N VAL A 116 -26.59 -50.14 -25.47
CA VAL A 116 -25.76 -49.26 -26.28
C VAL A 116 -24.49 -50.02 -26.67
N SER A 117 -24.06 -49.88 -27.93
CA SER A 117 -22.78 -50.45 -28.38
C SER A 117 -21.63 -49.92 -27.54
N THR A 118 -20.63 -50.75 -27.22
CA THR A 118 -19.42 -50.33 -26.49
C THR A 118 -18.78 -49.07 -27.09
N LYS A 119 -18.87 -48.90 -28.41
CA LYS A 119 -18.36 -47.74 -29.13
C LYS A 119 -19.14 -46.46 -28.79
N GLU A 120 -20.46 -46.54 -28.82
CA GLU A 120 -21.32 -45.41 -28.46
C GLU A 120 -21.18 -45.04 -26.97
N ALA A 121 -21.01 -46.03 -26.09
CA ALA A 121 -20.72 -45.78 -24.68
C ALA A 121 -19.37 -45.05 -24.48
N LEU A 122 -18.34 -45.40 -25.26
CA LEU A 122 -17.05 -44.71 -25.25
C LEU A 122 -17.18 -43.26 -25.73
N ASP A 123 -17.91 -43.03 -26.82
CA ASP A 123 -18.10 -41.68 -27.35
C ASP A 123 -18.82 -40.78 -26.34
N ARG A 124 -19.84 -41.30 -25.65
CA ARG A 124 -20.53 -40.57 -24.56
C ARG A 124 -19.59 -40.21 -23.42
N LEU A 125 -18.78 -41.17 -22.98
CA LEU A 125 -17.82 -40.95 -21.87
C LEU A 125 -16.78 -39.89 -22.25
N VAL A 126 -16.23 -39.97 -23.46
CA VAL A 126 -15.24 -38.98 -23.94
C VAL A 126 -15.86 -37.59 -24.04
N GLY A 127 -17.12 -37.49 -24.50
CA GLY A 127 -17.85 -36.21 -24.57
C GLY A 127 -18.07 -35.60 -23.19
N MET A 128 -18.54 -36.39 -22.22
CA MET A 128 -18.71 -35.94 -20.83
C MET A 128 -17.39 -35.47 -20.22
N LEU A 129 -16.33 -36.29 -20.34
CA LEU A 129 -15.01 -35.94 -19.81
C LEU A 129 -14.43 -34.68 -20.46
N HIS A 130 -14.70 -34.45 -21.75
CA HIS A 130 -14.27 -33.23 -22.44
C HIS A 130 -14.93 -32.00 -21.81
N TYR A 131 -16.24 -32.01 -21.60
CA TYR A 131 -16.95 -30.88 -20.99
C TYR A 131 -16.58 -30.67 -19.53
N ASP A 132 -16.46 -31.75 -18.75
CA ASP A 132 -15.98 -31.66 -17.36
C ASP A 132 -14.59 -31.03 -17.32
N MET A 133 -13.68 -31.44 -18.22
CA MET A 133 -12.34 -30.86 -18.32
C MET A 133 -12.38 -29.38 -18.72
N VAL A 134 -13.23 -28.99 -19.67
CA VAL A 134 -13.39 -27.58 -20.09
C VAL A 134 -13.93 -26.74 -18.93
N ALA A 135 -14.93 -27.22 -18.20
CA ALA A 135 -15.52 -26.55 -17.05
C ALA A 135 -14.52 -26.42 -15.89
N LEU A 136 -13.80 -27.50 -15.56
CA LEU A 136 -12.73 -27.48 -14.55
C LEU A 136 -11.63 -26.50 -14.93
N ARG A 137 -11.19 -26.49 -16.20
CA ARG A 137 -10.16 -25.55 -16.66
C ARG A 137 -10.61 -24.10 -16.50
N ALA A 138 -11.83 -23.76 -16.87
CA ALA A 138 -12.38 -22.41 -16.68
C ALA A 138 -12.39 -22.04 -15.19
N SER A 139 -12.96 -22.90 -14.33
CA SER A 139 -13.01 -22.64 -12.89
C SER A 139 -11.63 -22.50 -12.25
N THR A 140 -10.65 -23.31 -12.65
CA THR A 140 -9.26 -23.20 -12.14
C THR A 140 -8.58 -21.93 -12.60
N SER A 141 -8.83 -21.48 -13.83
CA SER A 141 -8.29 -20.22 -14.35
C SER A 141 -8.81 -19.03 -13.55
N ASP A 142 -10.11 -18.99 -13.28
CA ASP A 142 -10.74 -17.93 -12.47
C ASP A 142 -10.17 -17.92 -11.04
N GLU A 143 -9.94 -19.08 -10.45
CA GLU A 143 -9.36 -19.18 -9.11
C GLU A 143 -7.89 -18.72 -9.08
N ILE A 144 -7.10 -19.07 -10.09
CA ILE A 144 -5.72 -18.59 -10.23
C ILE A 144 -5.68 -17.07 -10.34
N GLU A 145 -6.58 -16.46 -11.10
CA GLU A 145 -6.65 -15.00 -11.24
C GLU A 145 -6.97 -14.34 -9.89
N LYS A 146 -7.97 -14.85 -9.16
CA LYS A 146 -8.32 -14.34 -7.82
C LYS A 146 -7.15 -14.45 -6.84
N LEU A 147 -6.49 -15.60 -6.79
CA LEU A 147 -5.34 -15.82 -5.90
C LEU A 147 -4.15 -14.93 -6.29
N SER A 148 -3.94 -14.68 -7.57
CA SER A 148 -2.89 -13.79 -8.07
C SER A 148 -3.12 -12.35 -7.63
N LEU A 149 -4.36 -11.85 -7.74
CA LEU A 149 -4.74 -10.52 -7.26
C LEU A 149 -4.54 -10.39 -5.74
N LEU A 150 -4.96 -11.41 -4.98
CA LEU A 150 -4.77 -11.43 -3.52
C LEU A 150 -3.28 -11.42 -3.15
N GLN A 151 -2.45 -12.20 -3.86
CA GLN A 151 -1.02 -12.25 -3.62
C GLN A 151 -0.33 -10.91 -3.89
N GLU A 152 -0.74 -10.19 -4.93
CA GLU A 152 -0.20 -8.86 -5.23
C GLU A 152 -0.51 -7.87 -4.10
N GLU A 153 -1.74 -7.87 -3.61
CA GLU A 153 -2.16 -6.99 -2.51
C GLU A 153 -1.43 -7.33 -1.21
N LEU A 154 -1.26 -8.62 -0.88
CA LEU A 154 -0.48 -9.03 0.28
C LEU A 154 0.98 -8.59 0.17
N LYS A 155 1.61 -8.74 -1.01
CA LYS A 155 2.97 -8.25 -1.24
C LYS A 155 3.07 -6.73 -1.12
N ARG A 156 2.05 -5.99 -1.57
CA ARG A 156 2.00 -4.53 -1.40
C ARG A 156 1.97 -4.16 0.08
N ARG A 157 1.10 -4.81 0.86
CA ARG A 157 0.96 -4.56 2.31
C ARG A 157 2.22 -4.95 3.08
N ASP A 158 2.84 -6.06 2.73
CA ASP A 158 4.10 -6.51 3.33
C ASP A 158 5.22 -5.47 3.13
N ARG A 159 5.40 -4.98 1.90
CA ARG A 159 6.37 -3.90 1.62
C ARG A 159 6.06 -2.64 2.41
N PHE A 160 4.79 -2.25 2.47
CA PHE A 160 4.36 -1.05 3.20
C PHE A 160 4.63 -1.18 4.70
N ILE A 161 4.25 -2.30 5.32
CA ILE A 161 4.49 -2.56 6.74
C ILE A 161 5.99 -2.61 7.03
N THR A 162 6.77 -3.26 6.18
CA THR A 162 8.23 -3.34 6.34
C THR A 162 8.87 -1.94 6.32
N SER A 163 8.45 -1.06 5.40
CA SER A 163 8.87 0.35 5.37
C SER A 163 8.50 1.07 6.67
N MET A 164 7.23 0.95 7.08
CA MET A 164 6.73 1.62 8.28
C MET A 164 7.42 1.15 9.56
N VAL A 165 7.74 -0.15 9.66
CA VAL A 165 8.51 -0.69 10.80
C VAL A 165 9.94 -0.16 10.80
N ALA A 166 10.57 -0.03 9.64
CA ALA A 166 11.91 0.56 9.53
C ALA A 166 11.90 2.04 9.96
N GLU A 167 10.96 2.83 9.46
CA GLU A 167 10.78 4.24 9.82
C GLU A 167 10.52 4.41 11.33
N LEU A 168 9.64 3.59 11.92
CA LEU A 168 9.40 3.59 13.36
C LEU A 168 10.65 3.18 14.16
N GLY A 169 11.46 2.28 13.62
CA GLY A 169 12.75 1.90 14.20
C GLY A 169 13.74 3.05 14.24
N GLU A 170 13.83 3.82 13.15
CA GLU A 170 14.66 5.02 13.06
C GLU A 170 14.20 6.12 14.03
N GLU A 171 12.89 6.39 14.09
CA GLU A 171 12.33 7.35 15.03
C GLU A 171 12.56 6.94 16.49
N ARG A 172 12.44 5.64 16.80
CA ARG A 172 12.77 5.14 18.13
C ARG A 172 14.24 5.41 18.49
N MET A 173 15.17 5.08 17.59
CA MET A 173 16.61 5.33 17.81
C MET A 173 16.90 6.82 17.99
N ARG A 174 16.26 7.69 17.19
CA ARG A 174 16.39 9.14 17.30
C ARG A 174 15.87 9.67 18.65
N LEU A 175 14.75 9.13 19.15
CA LEU A 175 14.22 9.50 20.45
C LEU A 175 15.10 8.99 21.59
N GLU A 176 15.61 7.77 21.51
CA GLU A 176 16.58 7.22 22.47
C GLU A 176 17.83 8.10 22.58
N GLU A 177 18.37 8.55 21.44
CA GLU A 177 19.51 9.48 21.40
C GLU A 177 19.16 10.82 22.06
N ARG A 178 17.99 11.40 21.75
CA ARG A 178 17.54 12.64 22.38
C ARG A 178 17.41 12.51 23.89
N VAL A 179 16.84 11.41 24.37
CA VAL A 179 16.70 11.13 25.81
C VAL A 179 18.07 11.06 26.46
N LYS A 180 19.03 10.37 25.84
CA LYS A 180 20.41 10.31 26.32
C LYS A 180 21.05 11.70 26.39
N ASN A 181 20.92 12.52 25.35
CA ASN A 181 21.47 13.87 25.33
C ASN A 181 20.86 14.76 26.43
N TRP A 182 19.54 14.66 26.64
CA TRP A 182 18.88 15.40 27.73
C TRP A 182 19.29 14.91 29.11
N ALA A 183 19.55 13.62 29.28
CA ALA A 183 20.09 13.08 30.53
C ALA A 183 21.50 13.63 30.79
N GLU A 184 22.38 13.63 29.78
CA GLU A 184 23.72 14.22 29.88
C GLU A 184 23.65 15.72 30.20
N GLU A 185 22.74 16.47 29.59
CA GLU A 185 22.52 17.89 29.88
C GLU A 185 22.03 18.10 31.32
N THR A 186 21.12 17.26 31.78
CA THR A 186 20.61 17.31 33.16
C THR A 186 21.72 17.04 34.15
N ASP A 187 22.55 16.01 33.94
CA ASP A 187 23.70 15.68 34.78
C ASP A 187 24.72 16.82 34.80
N ARG A 188 24.94 17.48 33.65
CA ARG A 188 25.82 18.66 33.57
C ARG A 188 25.31 19.79 34.45
N VAL A 189 24.03 20.11 34.36
CA VAL A 189 23.39 21.17 35.17
C VAL A 189 23.36 20.80 36.64
N GLU A 190 23.03 19.55 36.98
CA GLU A 190 23.05 19.05 38.36
C GLU A 190 24.45 19.13 38.96
N ASN A 191 25.49 18.73 38.21
CA ASN A 191 26.87 18.87 38.67
C ASN A 191 27.28 20.34 38.85
N TRP A 192 26.85 21.24 37.95
CA TRP A 192 27.10 22.68 38.10
C TRP A 192 26.41 23.24 39.34
N LEU A 193 25.15 22.89 39.58
CA LEU A 193 24.39 23.27 40.77
C LEU A 193 25.07 22.76 42.04
N ARG A 194 25.48 21.48 42.08
CA ARG A 194 26.18 20.92 43.24
C ARG A 194 27.47 21.68 43.58
N VAL A 195 28.23 22.11 42.58
CA VAL A 195 29.46 22.90 42.78
C VAL A 195 29.14 24.34 43.23
N ASN A 196 28.05 24.91 42.73
CA ASN A 196 27.74 26.32 42.91
C ASN A 196 26.80 26.62 44.10
N ASP A 197 25.93 25.69 44.48
CA ASP A 197 25.03 25.79 45.65
C ASP A 197 25.83 25.96 46.94
N GLY A 198 26.96 25.24 47.06
CA GLY A 198 27.89 25.41 48.19
C GLY A 198 28.59 26.78 48.22
N ARG A 199 28.77 27.44 47.06
CA ARG A 199 29.29 28.81 46.98
C ARG A 199 28.20 29.84 47.33
N SER A 200 26.97 29.59 46.91
CA SER A 200 25.82 30.46 47.20
C SER A 200 25.47 30.49 48.69
N LEU A 201 25.63 29.37 49.42
CA LEU A 201 25.43 29.35 50.88
C LEU A 201 26.42 30.25 51.63
N ASN A 202 27.66 30.35 51.17
CA ASN A 202 28.65 31.27 51.75
C ASN A 202 28.41 32.74 51.37
N ALA A 203 27.65 32.99 50.30
CA ALA A 203 27.30 34.33 49.82
C ALA A 203 25.94 34.84 50.34
N ARG A 204 25.16 34.01 51.06
CA ARG A 204 23.83 34.40 51.56
C ARG A 204 23.86 35.45 52.68
N ASP A 205 24.98 35.54 53.41
CA ASP A 205 25.25 36.55 54.44
C ASP A 205 26.10 37.72 53.91
N VAL A 206 26.43 37.75 52.61
CA VAL A 206 27.21 38.83 52.00
C VAL A 206 26.22 39.83 51.38
N GLU A 207 26.23 41.08 51.84
CA GLU A 207 25.43 42.15 51.23
C GLU A 207 25.83 42.28 49.76
N ILE A 208 24.86 42.50 48.86
CA ILE A 208 25.09 42.52 47.39
C ILE A 208 26.19 43.53 47.01
N GLU A 209 26.38 44.56 47.84
CA GLU A 209 27.39 45.61 47.67
C GLU A 209 28.83 45.08 47.84
N ASP A 210 29.03 44.04 48.64
CA ASP A 210 30.35 43.41 48.87
C ASP A 210 30.69 42.35 47.80
N ALA A 211 29.74 41.98 46.94
CA ALA A 211 29.97 41.00 45.86
C ALA A 211 30.88 41.54 44.74
N PHE A 212 31.08 42.86 44.70
CA PHE A 212 31.93 43.53 43.72
C PHE A 212 33.17 44.10 44.43
N GLU A 213 34.35 43.66 44.01
CA GLU A 213 35.59 44.32 44.43
C GLU A 213 35.64 45.71 43.79
N MET A 214 35.52 46.73 44.63
CA MET A 214 35.59 48.13 44.26
C MET A 214 36.72 48.80 45.05
N ASP A 215 37.57 49.57 44.37
CA ASP A 215 38.65 50.32 45.02
C ASP A 215 38.08 51.32 46.02
N GLU A 216 38.78 51.54 47.13
CA GLU A 216 38.34 52.42 48.23
C GLU A 216 37.92 53.82 47.75
N THR A 217 38.67 54.37 46.78
CA THR A 217 38.39 55.68 46.19
C THR A 217 37.12 55.69 45.36
N THR A 218 36.82 54.61 44.65
CA THR A 218 35.62 54.48 43.83
C THR A 218 34.37 54.22 44.67
N ARG A 219 34.50 53.49 45.79
CA ARG A 219 33.44 53.33 46.79
C ARG A 219 33.08 54.66 47.45
N ALA A 220 34.09 55.35 47.99
CA ALA A 220 33.89 56.65 48.61
C ALA A 220 33.25 57.66 47.65
N ARG A 221 33.59 57.60 46.36
CA ARG A 221 32.96 58.41 45.31
C ARG A 221 31.48 58.03 45.11
N LEU A 222 31.18 56.74 44.99
CA LEU A 222 29.81 56.25 44.81
C LEU A 222 28.93 56.62 46.01
N GLU A 223 29.41 56.41 47.24
CA GLU A 223 28.71 56.80 48.47
C GLU A 223 28.44 58.31 48.51
N SER A 224 29.43 59.13 48.13
CA SER A 224 29.27 60.58 48.11
C SER A 224 28.25 61.04 47.06
N SER A 225 28.22 60.38 45.89
CA SER A 225 27.25 60.65 44.83
C SER A 225 25.84 60.18 45.21
N ALA A 226 25.72 59.01 45.83
CA ALA A 226 24.45 58.49 46.34
C ALA A 226 23.87 59.39 47.44
N ALA A 227 24.72 59.90 48.33
CA ALA A 227 24.33 60.86 49.35
C ALA A 227 23.86 62.20 48.76
N ASP A 228 24.52 62.71 47.71
CA ASP A 228 24.08 63.92 46.99
C ASP A 228 22.67 63.74 46.39
N LEU A 229 22.45 62.65 45.68
CA LEU A 229 21.15 62.34 45.05
C LEU A 229 20.04 62.10 46.09
N ALA A 230 20.35 61.41 47.20
CA ALA A 230 19.39 61.20 48.28
C ALA A 230 18.98 62.53 48.94
N ILE A 231 19.92 63.47 49.08
CA ILE A 231 19.62 64.81 49.59
C ILE A 231 18.70 65.57 48.63
N GLU A 232 18.91 65.48 47.31
CA GLU A 232 18.01 66.09 46.32
C GLU A 232 16.58 65.54 46.43
N GLU A 233 16.43 64.23 46.63
CA GLU A 233 15.12 63.61 46.81
C GLU A 233 14.45 64.07 48.11
N VAL A 234 15.18 64.13 49.22
CA VAL A 234 14.65 64.64 50.50
C VAL A 234 14.24 66.10 50.37
N MET A 235 15.04 66.94 49.71
CA MET A 235 14.68 68.34 49.44
C MET A 235 13.40 68.43 48.62
N TYR A 236 13.28 67.66 47.53
CA TYR A 236 12.06 67.62 46.74
C TYR A 236 10.82 67.20 47.55
N LYS A 237 10.96 66.20 48.45
CA LYS A 237 9.86 65.78 49.32
C LYS A 237 9.49 66.84 50.36
N LEU A 238 10.48 67.59 50.88
CA LEU A 238 10.24 68.71 51.78
C LEU A 238 9.52 69.86 51.09
N ASP A 239 9.86 70.17 49.84
CA ASP A 239 9.14 71.16 49.02
C ASP A 239 7.66 70.78 48.88
N LYS A 240 7.38 69.51 48.55
CA LYS A 240 6.01 68.99 48.48
C LYS A 240 5.29 69.00 49.82
N ALA A 241 5.97 68.71 50.93
CA ALA A 241 5.37 68.76 52.25
C ALA A 241 5.01 70.19 52.68
N LEU A 242 5.76 71.20 52.23
CA LEU A 242 5.43 72.61 52.42
C LEU A 242 4.21 73.03 51.58
N GLU A 243 4.15 72.62 50.31
CA GLU A 243 2.98 72.88 49.42
C GLU A 243 1.67 72.34 50.02
N HIS A 244 1.75 71.22 50.73
CA HIS A 244 0.61 70.59 51.41
C HIS A 244 0.40 71.05 52.87
N GLU A 245 1.11 72.10 53.32
CA GLU A 245 1.04 72.68 54.68
C GLU A 245 1.34 71.68 55.82
N VAL A 246 2.02 70.57 55.53
CA VAL A 246 2.38 69.54 56.51
C VAL A 246 3.57 69.98 57.39
N VAL A 247 4.44 70.84 56.85
CA VAL A 247 5.62 71.38 57.53
C VAL A 247 5.57 72.90 57.55
N SER A 248 5.93 73.53 58.67
CA SER A 248 6.00 74.99 58.76
C SER A 248 7.16 75.56 57.94
N PHE A 249 6.97 76.76 57.38
CA PHE A 249 7.98 77.43 56.57
C PHE A 249 9.34 77.59 57.29
N ASP A 250 9.31 77.93 58.58
CA ASP A 250 10.51 78.04 59.41
C ASP A 250 11.25 76.70 59.56
N SER A 251 10.53 75.59 59.67
CA SER A 251 11.13 74.25 59.75
C SER A 251 11.71 73.83 58.40
N TYR A 252 10.98 74.08 57.32
CA TYR A 252 11.39 73.80 55.95
C TYR A 252 12.71 74.50 55.59
N ILE A 253 12.79 75.83 55.78
CA ILE A 253 13.98 76.61 55.43
C ILE A 253 15.20 76.20 56.28
N LYS A 254 15.01 75.81 57.54
CA LYS A 254 16.10 75.30 58.39
C LYS A 254 16.64 73.97 57.86
N GLN A 255 15.75 73.05 57.50
CA GLN A 255 16.12 71.72 57.01
C GLN A 255 16.77 71.81 55.62
N VAL A 256 16.18 72.55 54.67
CA VAL A 256 16.74 72.74 53.33
C VAL A 256 18.13 73.37 53.38
N ARG A 257 18.35 74.40 54.22
CA ARG A 257 19.70 75.00 54.36
C ARG A 257 20.71 74.04 54.98
N SER A 258 20.28 73.18 55.90
CA SER A 258 21.16 72.16 56.50
C SER A 258 21.54 71.11 55.47
N LEU A 259 20.55 70.60 54.73
CA LEU A 259 20.74 69.60 53.69
C LEU A 259 21.58 70.14 52.52
N ALA A 260 21.31 71.36 52.04
CA ALA A 260 22.11 72.00 51.00
C ALA A 260 23.58 72.22 51.40
N ARG A 261 23.86 72.44 52.69
CA ARG A 261 25.24 72.49 53.19
C ARG A 261 25.90 71.11 53.16
N GLN A 262 25.20 70.07 53.59
CA GLN A 262 25.70 68.68 53.51
C GLN A 262 25.94 68.28 52.06
N GLN A 263 25.02 68.63 51.17
CA GLN A 263 25.10 68.43 49.73
C GLN A 263 26.38 69.01 49.12
N PHE A 264 26.72 70.25 49.50
CA PHE A 264 27.95 70.89 49.05
C PHE A 264 29.20 70.09 49.45
N PHE A 265 29.26 69.58 50.68
CA PHE A 265 30.39 68.77 51.13
C PHE A 265 30.48 67.42 50.40
N HIS A 266 29.36 66.78 50.09
CA HIS A 266 29.34 65.57 49.28
C HIS A 266 29.86 65.82 47.84
N ARG A 267 29.46 66.92 47.20
CA ARG A 267 29.98 67.31 45.88
C ARG A 267 31.47 67.65 45.90
N CYS A 268 31.95 68.32 46.94
CA CYS A 268 33.38 68.58 47.11
C CYS A 268 34.18 67.30 47.33
N ASN A 269 33.68 66.37 48.14
CA ASN A 269 34.33 65.08 48.39
C ASN A 269 34.38 64.21 47.13
N GLU A 270 33.29 64.20 46.35
CA GLU A 270 33.25 63.52 45.05
C GLU A 270 34.30 64.09 44.09
N MET A 271 34.39 65.41 43.95
CA MET A 271 35.42 66.06 43.11
C MET A 271 36.84 65.81 43.63
N ALA A 272 37.07 65.86 44.94
CA ALA A 272 38.38 65.57 45.53
C ALA A 272 38.84 64.14 45.22
N SER A 273 37.93 63.16 45.28
CA SER A 273 38.21 61.76 44.92
C SER A 273 38.53 61.53 43.43
N THR A 274 38.17 62.46 42.54
CA THR A 274 38.58 62.43 41.12
C THR A 274 39.98 63.00 40.89
N SER A 275 40.53 63.73 41.86
CA SER A 275 41.80 64.47 41.75
C SER A 275 42.99 63.81 42.44
N SER A 276 42.77 62.73 43.20
CA SER A 276 43.86 61.90 43.74
C SER A 276 44.56 61.18 42.58
N PRO A 277 45.84 61.48 42.29
CA PRO A 277 46.56 60.89 41.19
C PRO A 277 46.89 59.43 41.50
N THR A 278 46.75 58.60 40.47
CA THR A 278 47.35 57.28 40.34
C THR A 278 48.79 57.31 40.86
N SER A 279 49.05 56.79 42.06
CA SER A 279 50.42 56.48 42.49
C SER A 279 50.86 55.21 41.78
N VAL A 280 51.79 55.38 40.85
CA VAL A 280 52.63 54.32 40.25
C VAL A 280 53.68 53.88 41.26
#